data_AF-D1FP10-F1
#
_entry.id   AF-D1FP10-F1
#
_cell.length_a   1.000
_cell.length_b   1.000
_cell.length_c   1.000
_cell.angle_alpha   90.00
_cell.angle_beta   90.00
_cell.angle_gamma   90.00
#
_symmetry.space_group_name_H-M   'P 1'
#
loop_
_entity.id
_entity.type
_entity.pdbx_description
1 polymer ?
#
loop_
_entity_poly.entity_id
_entity_poly.type
_entity_poly.pdbx_seq_one_letter_code
_entity_poly.pdbx_strand_id
1 'polypeptide(L)'
;FLFNKSSSIAVYLTSKVTEILYREASKKGFVPWFTSADIYLYAISTGIIFHAALLEPHSLRPAYWNFLLKLTGQRFKEVNRKRLDPFGCQSSKLFPNFDPVL
;
A
#
# COMPACT_ATOMS: atom_id res chain seq x y z
N PHE A 1 3.99 -26.40 5.95
CA PHE A 1 4.59 -26.51 4.59
C PHE A 1 4.44 -25.23 3.72
N LEU A 2 4.15 -24.04 4.28
CA LEU A 2 3.81 -22.83 3.50
C LEU A 2 4.78 -21.64 3.67
N PHE A 3 6.01 -21.85 4.14
CA PHE A 3 7.01 -20.79 4.20
C PHE A 3 7.88 -20.80 2.94
N ASN A 4 7.38 -20.20 1.87
CA ASN A 4 8.22 -19.90 0.71
C ASN A 4 9.21 -18.78 1.09
N LYS A 5 10.50 -19.03 0.85
CA LYS A 5 11.62 -18.11 1.14
C LYS A 5 11.53 -16.77 0.38
N SER A 6 10.69 -16.72 -0.66
CA SER A 6 10.45 -15.53 -1.48
C SER A 6 9.10 -14.89 -1.14
N SER A 7 9.16 -13.69 -0.55
CA SER A 7 8.01 -12.84 -0.21
C SER A 7 7.05 -12.66 -1.41
N SER A 8 7.56 -12.61 -2.65
CA SER A 8 6.74 -12.43 -3.84
C SER A 8 5.82 -13.62 -4.13
N ILE A 9 6.28 -14.85 -3.88
CA ILE A 9 5.50 -16.08 -4.10
C ILE A 9 4.38 -16.19 -3.07
N ALA A 10 4.67 -15.85 -1.81
CA ALA A 10 3.66 -15.84 -0.75
C ALA A 10 2.53 -14.84 -1.05
N VAL A 11 2.87 -13.63 -1.50
CA VAL A 11 1.88 -12.63 -1.91
C VAL A 11 1.04 -13.14 -3.08
N TYR A 12 1.67 -13.72 -4.11
CA TYR A 12 0.95 -14.27 -5.26
C TYR A 12 -0.04 -15.37 -4.85
N LEU A 13 0.41 -16.34 -4.04
CA LEU A 13 -0.44 -17.42 -3.55
C LEU A 13 -1.62 -16.88 -2.74
N THR A 14 -1.37 -15.92 -1.85
CA THR A 14 -2.41 -15.29 -1.03
C THR A 14 -3.45 -14.60 -1.90
N SER A 15 -3.03 -13.87 -2.94
CA SER A 15 -3.94 -13.24 -3.89
C SER A 15 -4.80 -14.26 -4.64
N LYS A 16 -4.23 -15.38 -5.11
CA LYS A 16 -5.00 -16.43 -5.78
C LYS A 16 -5.99 -17.12 -4.86
N VAL A 17 -5.60 -17.39 -3.61
CA VAL A 17 -6.52 -17.96 -2.61
C VAL A 17 -7.67 -17.00 -2.33
N THR A 18 -7.40 -15.71 -2.19
CA THR A 18 -8.42 -14.67 -1.97
C THR A 18 -9.39 -14.59 -3.16
N GLU A 19 -8.89 -14.66 -4.38
CA GLU A 19 -9.72 -14.67 -5.60
C GLU A 19 -10.66 -15.89 -5.64
N ILE A 20 -10.14 -17.09 -5.31
CA ILE A 20 -10.93 -18.33 -5.27
C ILE A 20 -12.00 -18.23 -4.18
N LEU A 21 -11.62 -17.78 -2.98
CA LEU A 21 -12.54 -17.60 -1.87
C LEU A 21 -13.67 -16.62 -2.22
N TYR A 22 -13.35 -15.49 -2.86
CA TYR A 22 -14.36 -14.52 -3.30
C TYR A 22 -15.33 -15.12 -4.31
N ARG A 23 -14.83 -15.84 -5.32
CA ARG A 23 -15.66 -16.50 -6.34
C ARG A 23 -16.60 -17.54 -5.71
N GLU A 24 -16.08 -18.36 -4.81
CA GLU A 24 -16.88 -19.41 -4.14
C GLU A 24 -17.87 -18.82 -3.13
N ALA A 25 -17.48 -17.79 -2.37
CA ALA A 25 -18.38 -17.08 -1.46
C ALA A 25 -19.52 -16.39 -2.20
N SER A 26 -19.25 -15.80 -3.36
CA SER A 26 -20.27 -15.16 -4.18
C SER A 26 -21.23 -16.17 -4.82
N LYS A 27 -20.73 -17.32 -5.32
CA LYS A 27 -21.59 -18.42 -5.80
C LYS A 27 -22.55 -18.94 -4.74
N LYS A 28 -22.08 -19.04 -3.48
CA LYS A 28 -22.90 -19.47 -2.34
C LYS A 28 -23.84 -18.38 -1.80
N GLY A 29 -23.82 -17.17 -2.36
CA GLY A 29 -24.68 -16.06 -1.96
C GLY A 29 -24.28 -15.36 -0.67
N PHE A 30 -23.08 -15.62 -0.12
CA PHE A 30 -22.61 -14.96 1.11
C PHE A 30 -22.18 -13.51 0.87
N VAL A 31 -21.73 -13.18 -0.33
CA VAL A 31 -21.22 -11.84 -0.68
C VAL A 31 -21.87 -11.38 -1.99
N PRO A 32 -22.45 -10.16 -2.04
CA PRO A 32 -23.02 -9.61 -3.27
C PRO A 32 -21.94 -9.48 -4.35
N TRP A 33 -22.32 -9.72 -5.60
CA TRP A 33 -21.39 -9.69 -6.74
C TRP A 33 -20.99 -8.24 -7.02
N PHE A 34 -19.82 -7.82 -6.56
CA PHE A 34 -19.27 -6.50 -6.89
C PHE A 34 -18.56 -6.57 -8.24
N THR A 35 -19.07 -5.85 -9.24
CA THR A 35 -18.53 -5.77 -10.60
C THR A 35 -17.08 -5.24 -10.66
N SER A 36 -16.61 -4.57 -9.60
CA SER A 36 -15.27 -3.95 -9.54
C SER A 36 -14.52 -4.27 -8.24
N ALA A 37 -14.73 -5.46 -7.67
CA ALA A 37 -14.09 -5.87 -6.41
C ALA A 37 -12.56 -5.75 -6.44
N ASP A 38 -11.95 -6.01 -7.60
CA ASP A 38 -10.52 -5.84 -7.88
C ASP A 38 -10.06 -4.38 -7.73
N ILE A 39 -10.85 -3.42 -8.21
CA ILE A 39 -10.57 -1.98 -8.07
C ILE A 39 -10.64 -1.58 -6.60
N TYR A 40 -11.63 -2.05 -5.85
CA TYR A 40 -11.72 -1.78 -4.41
C TYR A 40 -10.55 -2.37 -3.63
N LEU A 41 -10.19 -3.63 -3.91
CA LEU A 41 -9.03 -4.27 -3.29
C LEU A 41 -7.73 -3.53 -3.62
N TYR A 42 -7.58 -3.08 -4.88
CA TYR A 42 -6.46 -2.25 -5.30
C TYR A 42 -6.43 -0.91 -4.56
N ALA A 43 -7.57 -0.22 -4.47
CA ALA A 43 -7.69 1.09 -3.82
C ALA A 43 -7.38 1.01 -2.32
N ILE A 44 -7.95 0.02 -1.62
CA ILE A 44 -7.72 -0.20 -0.19
C ILE A 44 -6.26 -0.54 0.07
N SER A 45 -5.70 -1.48 -0.69
CA SER A 45 -4.29 -1.90 -0.53
C SER A 45 -3.35 -0.73 -0.78
N THR A 46 -3.59 0.04 -1.84
CA THR A 46 -2.80 1.22 -2.19
C THR A 46 -2.94 2.31 -1.13
N GLY A 47 -4.14 2.53 -0.59
CA GLY A 47 -4.40 3.47 0.51
C GLY A 47 -3.62 3.14 1.79
N ILE A 48 -3.57 1.86 2.17
CA ILE A 48 -2.78 1.40 3.34
C ILE A 48 -1.29 1.69 3.12
N ILE A 49 -0.76 1.41 1.92
CA ILE A 49 0.64 1.68 1.58
C ILE A 49 0.93 3.19 1.59
N PHE A 50 0.00 4.02 1.08
CA PHE A 50 0.12 5.47 1.16
C PHE A 50 0.16 5.98 2.60
N HIS A 51 -0.72 5.46 3.45
CA HIS A 51 -0.79 5.84 4.86
C HIS A 51 0.53 5.51 5.58
N ALA A 52 1.03 4.29 5.42
CA ALA A 52 2.31 3.87 5.97
C ALA A 52 3.48 4.73 5.44
N ALA A 53 3.46 5.07 4.14
CA ALA A 53 4.51 5.88 3.52
C ALA A 53 4.46 7.38 3.91
N LEU A 54 3.32 7.87 4.39
CA LEU A 54 3.18 9.23 4.94
C LEU A 54 3.69 9.29 6.38
N LEU A 55 3.26 8.35 7.22
CA LEU A 55 3.59 8.36 8.64
C LEU A 55 5.00 7.85 8.92
N GLU A 56 5.35 6.68 8.39
CA GLU A 56 6.60 5.98 8.70
C GLU A 56 7.29 5.48 7.42
N PRO A 57 7.79 6.39 6.55
CA PRO A 57 8.42 6.01 5.29
C PRO A 57 9.65 5.10 5.47
N HIS A 58 10.25 5.08 6.66
CA HIS A 58 11.44 4.28 6.99
C HIS A 58 11.14 2.80 7.21
N SER A 59 9.92 2.42 7.58
CA SER A 59 9.53 1.01 7.72
C SER A 59 9.10 0.39 6.39
N LEU A 60 8.90 1.23 5.35
CA LEU A 60 8.41 0.80 4.06
C LEU A 60 9.51 0.13 3.22
N ARG A 61 9.19 -1.02 2.62
CA ARG A 61 10.10 -1.69 1.69
C ARG A 61 10.35 -0.81 0.45
N PRO A 62 11.60 -0.68 -0.06
CA PRO A 62 11.92 0.20 -1.18
C PRO A 62 11.10 -0.05 -2.46
N ALA A 63 10.69 -1.29 -2.71
CA ALA A 63 9.85 -1.62 -3.86
C ALA A 63 8.47 -0.93 -3.81
N TYR A 64 7.86 -0.82 -2.63
CA TYR A 64 6.58 -0.12 -2.46
C TYR A 64 6.74 1.38 -2.64
N TRP A 65 7.87 1.93 -2.20
CA TRP A 65 8.20 3.34 -2.45
C TRP A 65 8.27 3.66 -3.95
N ASN A 66 8.98 2.84 -4.72
CA ASN A 66 9.06 3.00 -6.18
C ASN A 66 7.69 2.87 -6.87
N PHE A 67 6.85 1.95 -6.37
CA PHE A 67 5.47 1.82 -6.84
C PHE A 67 4.66 3.10 -6.61
N LEU A 68 4.71 3.68 -5.39
CA LEU A 68 4.02 4.93 -5.08
C LEU A 68 4.51 6.11 -5.93
N LEU A 69 5.83 6.22 -6.13
CA LEU A 69 6.39 7.27 -6.99
C LEU A 69 5.95 7.12 -8.45
N LYS A 70 5.88 5.89 -8.96
CA LYS A 70 5.37 5.63 -10.31
C LYS A 70 3.89 5.99 -10.43
N LEU A 71 3.08 5.65 -9.42
CA LEU A 71 1.64 5.92 -9.40
C LEU A 71 1.32 7.43 -9.33
N THR A 72 2.14 8.19 -8.60
CA THR A 72 1.93 9.64 -8.38
C THR A 72 2.68 10.55 -9.36
N GLY A 73 3.36 9.98 -10.36
CA GLY A 73 4.19 10.78 -11.27
C GLY A 73 5.30 11.54 -10.54
N GLN A 74 5.94 10.87 -9.55
CA GLN A 74 6.99 11.40 -8.68
C GLN A 74 6.54 12.47 -7.68
N ARG A 75 5.29 12.93 -7.68
CA ARG A 75 4.81 14.01 -6.80
C ARG A 75 4.83 13.64 -5.32
N PHE A 76 4.73 12.37 -4.99
CA PHE A 76 4.70 11.94 -3.59
C PHE A 76 6.00 12.23 -2.81
N LYS A 77 7.14 12.44 -3.50
CA LYS A 77 8.39 12.87 -2.85
C LYS A 77 8.31 14.33 -2.35
N GLU A 78 7.44 15.15 -2.95
CA GLU A 78 7.25 16.58 -2.67
C GLU A 78 6.23 16.82 -1.53
N VAL A 79 5.88 15.80 -0.74
CA VAL A 79 5.02 15.98 0.44
C VAL A 79 5.85 16.52 1.60
N ASN A 80 5.42 17.62 2.20
CA ASN A 80 6.04 18.18 3.40
C ASN A 80 5.77 17.27 4.62
N ARG A 81 6.73 16.40 4.91
CA ARG A 81 6.69 15.44 6.02
C ARG A 81 7.09 16.06 7.36
N LYS A 82 7.77 17.21 7.36
CA LYS A 82 8.17 17.93 8.57
C LYS A 82 6.95 18.40 9.39
N ARG A 83 5.85 18.72 8.72
CA ARG A 83 4.56 19.03 9.38
C ARG A 83 3.91 17.83 10.07
N LEU A 84 4.33 16.61 9.74
CA LEU A 84 3.81 15.38 10.34
C LEU A 84 4.67 14.89 11.52
N ASP A 85 5.86 15.44 11.72
CA ASP A 85 6.72 15.09 12.86
C ASP A 85 6.13 15.39 14.25
N PRO A 86 5.28 16.43 14.46
CA PRO A 86 4.61 16.63 15.74
C PRO A 86 3.75 15.45 16.20
N PHE A 87 3.35 14.56 15.29
CA PHE A 87 2.61 13.34 15.61
C PHE A 87 3.50 12.19 16.14
N GLY A 88 4.83 12.39 16.22
CA GLY A 88 5.77 11.42 16.77
C GLY A 88 6.17 10.29 15.82
N CYS A 89 5.68 10.28 14.57
CA CYS A 89 5.90 9.19 13.60
C CYS A 89 7.28 9.21 12.89
N GLN A 90 8.18 10.14 13.23
CA GLN A 90 9.49 10.28 12.57
C GLN A 90 9.41 10.36 11.02
N SER A 91 8.36 11.01 10.52
CA SER A 91 8.00 11.08 9.10
C SER A 91 9.07 11.76 8.24
N SER A 92 9.82 12.72 8.78
CA SER A 92 10.89 13.43 8.06
C SER A 92 12.23 12.70 8.01
N LYS A 93 12.39 11.55 8.68
CA LYS A 93 13.70 10.89 8.88
C LYS A 93 14.45 10.56 7.58
N LEU A 94 13.73 10.16 6.52
CA LEU A 94 14.32 9.92 5.19
C LEU A 94 14.37 11.17 4.30
N PHE A 95 13.57 12.20 4.59
CA PHE A 95 13.39 13.36 3.72
C PHE A 95 13.35 14.67 4.53
N PRO A 96 14.46 15.06 5.19
CA PRO A 96 14.47 16.18 6.14
C PRO A 96 14.39 17.58 5.49
N ASN A 97 14.69 17.70 4.19
CA ASN A 97 15.02 18.99 3.55
C ASN A 97 13.94 19.54 2.60
N PHE A 98 12.70 19.03 2.63
CA PHE A 98 11.64 19.53 1.76
C PHE A 98 10.71 20.49 2.50
N ASP A 99 10.96 21.79 2.33
CA ASP A 99 10.05 22.87 2.72
C ASP A 99 9.52 23.55 1.44
N PRO A 100 8.25 23.32 1.03
CA PRO A 100 7.66 23.99 -0.12
C PRO A 100 7.49 25.48 0.22
N VAL A 101 8.13 26.34 -0.57
CA VAL A 101 7.92 27.79 -0.51
C VAL A 101 6.53 28.06 -1.07
N LEU A 102 5.63 28.52 -0.21
CA LEU A 102 4.29 28.98 -0.57
C LEU A 102 4.36 30.34 -1.29
#